data_AF-A0A965U3N6-F1
#
_entry.id   AF-A0A965U3N6-F1
#
_cell.length_a   1.000
_cell.length_b   1.000
_cell.length_c   1.000
_cell.angle_alpha   90.00
_cell.angle_beta   90.00
_cell.angle_gamma   90.00
#
_symmetry.space_group_name_H-M   'P 1'
#
loop_
_entity.id
_entity.type
_entity.pdbx_description
1 polymer ?
#
loop_
_entity_poly.entity_id
_entity_poly.type
_entity_poly.pdbx_seq_one_letter_code
_entity_poly.pdbx_strand_id
1 'polypeptide(L)'
;LPNAAETRMLITMNARELLHFFSLRCCMRAQWEIRRLAWCMLGIARREAPALFQAAGPGCQNAGCTEGRMSCGEAARMQALSRNLSAYVAEKPTDEAIENWVLKRL
;
A
#
# COMPACT_ATOMS: atom_id res chain seq x y z
N LEU A 1 -10.22 13.32 -24.69
CA LEU A 1 -9.89 11.97 -24.17
C LEU A 1 -10.48 11.84 -22.77
N PRO A 2 -11.12 10.71 -22.41
CA PRO A 2 -11.66 10.50 -21.08
C PRO A 2 -10.55 10.26 -20.05
N ASN A 3 -10.82 10.51 -18.76
CA ASN A 3 -9.87 10.25 -17.67
C ASN A 3 -9.50 8.76 -17.53
N ALA A 4 -10.34 7.84 -18.01
CA ALA A 4 -10.13 6.39 -17.95
C ALA A 4 -9.27 5.84 -19.12
N ALA A 5 -8.67 6.70 -19.94
CA ALA A 5 -7.75 6.25 -20.98
C ALA A 5 -6.50 5.62 -20.36
N GLU A 6 -6.18 4.38 -20.76
CA GLU A 6 -5.01 3.66 -20.25
C GLU A 6 -3.73 4.46 -20.51
N THR A 7 -2.86 4.53 -19.50
CA THR A 7 -1.54 5.15 -19.61
C THR A 7 -0.49 4.21 -19.03
N ARG A 8 0.64 4.05 -19.73
CA ARG A 8 1.80 3.30 -19.24
C ARG A 8 2.90 4.27 -18.86
N MET A 9 3.46 4.12 -17.67
CA MET A 9 4.48 5.02 -17.13
C MET A 9 5.58 4.22 -16.45
N LEU A 10 6.81 4.72 -16.56
CA LEU A 10 7.99 4.19 -15.87
C LEU A 10 8.36 5.20 -14.78
N ILE A 11 8.30 4.77 -13.51
CA ILE A 11 8.49 5.64 -12.35
C ILE A 11 9.62 5.07 -11.50
N THR A 12 10.58 5.93 -11.15
CA THR A 12 11.67 5.59 -10.22
C THR A 12 11.50 6.42 -8.96
N MET A 13 11.55 5.76 -7.80
CA MET A 13 11.47 6.40 -6.49
C MET A 13 12.51 5.78 -5.56
N ASN A 14 13.19 6.60 -4.78
CA ASN A 14 14.07 6.12 -3.73
C ASN A 14 13.26 5.57 -2.53
N ALA A 15 13.92 4.91 -1.58
CA ALA A 15 13.25 4.31 -0.43
C ALA A 15 12.47 5.32 0.42
N ARG A 16 12.99 6.55 0.60
CA ARG A 16 12.30 7.60 1.38
C ARG A 16 11.03 8.06 0.66
N GLU A 17 11.10 8.24 -0.65
CA GLU A 17 9.95 8.61 -1.48
C GLU A 17 8.89 7.51 -1.45
N LEU A 18 9.28 6.23 -1.52
CA LEU A 18 8.34 5.11 -1.39
C LEU A 18 7.67 5.09 -0.01
N LEU A 19 8.42 5.27 1.08
CA LEU A 19 7.84 5.34 2.42
C LEU A 19 6.81 6.48 2.55
N HIS A 20 7.12 7.65 1.99
CA HIS A 20 6.18 8.77 1.95
C HIS A 20 4.96 8.48 1.05
N PHE A 21 5.17 7.86 -0.11
CA PHE A 21 4.11 7.47 -1.01
C PHE A 21 3.13 6.49 -0.35
N PHE A 22 3.63 5.45 0.33
CA PHE A 22 2.79 4.47 1.01
C PHE A 22 2.02 5.09 2.18
N SER A 23 2.61 6.03 2.94
CA SER A 23 1.93 6.68 4.06
C SER A 23 0.68 7.45 3.64
N LEU A 24 0.71 8.04 2.44
CA LEU A 24 -0.41 8.78 1.85
C LEU A 24 -1.35 7.89 1.03
N ARG A 25 -0.80 7.04 0.15
CA ARG A 25 -1.58 6.33 -0.87
C ARG A 25 -2.17 5.01 -0.41
N CYS A 26 -1.66 4.40 0.67
CA CYS A 26 -2.31 3.24 1.28
C CYS A 26 -3.51 3.60 2.18
N CYS A 27 -3.75 4.90 2.45
CA CYS A 27 -4.84 5.36 3.31
C CYS A 27 -6.22 5.16 2.67
N MET A 28 -7.26 4.88 3.48
CA MET A 28 -8.64 4.76 2.98
C MET A 28 -9.23 6.05 2.39
N ARG A 29 -8.61 7.21 2.64
CA ARG A 29 -9.00 8.47 1.99
C ARG A 29 -8.43 8.62 0.58
N ALA A 30 -7.37 7.88 0.25
CA ALA A 30 -6.84 7.88 -1.10
C ALA A 30 -7.87 7.27 -2.06
N GLN A 31 -7.90 7.82 -3.26
CA GLN A 31 -8.74 7.33 -4.35
C GLN A 31 -8.43 5.85 -4.62
N TRP A 32 -9.47 5.06 -4.87
CA TRP A 32 -9.39 3.60 -4.76
C TRP A 32 -8.41 2.96 -5.75
N GLU A 33 -8.24 3.53 -6.95
CA GLU A 33 -7.29 3.02 -7.97
C GLU A 33 -5.84 3.17 -7.49
N ILE A 34 -5.42 4.38 -7.12
CA ILE A 34 -4.06 4.60 -6.61
C ILE A 34 -3.81 3.87 -5.29
N ARG A 35 -4.85 3.68 -4.48
CA ARG A 35 -4.75 2.89 -3.24
C ARG A 35 -4.42 1.43 -3.54
N ARG A 36 -5.16 0.81 -4.46
CA ARG A 36 -4.90 -0.58 -4.87
C ARG A 36 -3.48 -0.72 -5.44
N LEU A 37 -3.08 0.19 -6.33
CA LEU A 37 -1.72 0.23 -6.88
C LEU A 37 -0.66 0.32 -5.78
N ALA A 38 -0.83 1.25 -4.83
CA ALA A 38 0.12 1.45 -3.74
C ALA A 38 0.26 0.22 -2.84
N TRP A 39 -0.84 -0.50 -2.57
CA TRP A 39 -0.81 -1.74 -1.80
C TRP A 39 -0.13 -2.89 -2.55
N CYS A 40 -0.31 -3.01 -3.87
CA CYS A 40 0.43 -3.97 -4.70
C CYS A 40 1.94 -3.67 -4.63
N MET A 41 2.33 -2.41 -4.87
CA MET A 41 3.72 -1.96 -4.78
C MET A 41 4.33 -2.22 -3.39
N LEU A 42 3.57 -1.96 -2.32
CA LEU A 42 4.02 -2.22 -0.94
C LEU A 42 4.26 -3.71 -0.68
N GLY A 43 3.41 -4.58 -1.23
CA GLY A 43 3.59 -6.04 -1.13
C GLY A 43 4.91 -6.48 -1.75
N ILE A 44 5.20 -6.03 -2.97
CA ILE A 44 6.47 -6.31 -3.67
C ILE A 44 7.65 -5.73 -2.86
N ALA A 45 7.58 -4.47 -2.44
CA ALA A 45 8.64 -3.82 -1.69
C ALA A 45 8.96 -4.54 -0.36
N ARG A 46 7.93 -5.04 0.35
CA ARG A 46 8.11 -5.83 1.57
C ARG A 46 8.75 -7.20 1.33
N ARG A 47 8.44 -7.85 0.21
CA ARG A 47 9.06 -9.11 -0.19
C ARG A 47 10.55 -8.92 -0.50
N GLU A 48 10.87 -7.89 -1.29
CA GLU A 48 12.23 -7.65 -1.80
C GLU A 48 13.14 -7.01 -0.74
N ALA A 49 12.64 -6.05 0.03
CA ALA A 49 13.42 -5.31 1.02
C ALA A 49 12.69 -5.19 2.36
N PRO A 50 12.45 -6.33 3.06
CA PRO A 50 11.70 -6.34 4.31
C PRO A 50 12.30 -5.43 5.39
N ALA A 51 13.64 -5.34 5.47
CA ALA A 51 14.33 -4.48 6.44
C ALA A 51 13.96 -2.99 6.32
N LEU A 52 13.54 -2.54 5.14
CA LEU A 52 13.11 -1.16 4.90
C LEU A 52 11.58 -1.00 5.00
N PHE A 53 10.81 -1.99 4.53
CA PHE A 53 9.37 -1.81 4.27
C PHE A 53 8.44 -2.62 5.18
N GLN A 54 8.95 -3.46 6.09
CA GLN A 54 8.09 -4.29 6.97
C GLN A 54 7.09 -3.44 7.78
N ALA A 55 7.52 -2.26 8.23
CA ALA A 55 6.69 -1.31 8.98
C ALA A 55 6.04 -0.21 8.11
N ALA A 56 6.27 -0.24 6.79
CA ALA A 56 5.69 0.74 5.86
C ALA A 56 4.18 0.47 5.67
N GLY A 57 3.41 1.49 5.31
CA GLY A 57 1.95 1.40 5.20
C GLY A 57 1.31 2.78 5.36
N PRO A 58 -0.01 2.88 5.51
CA PRO A 58 -0.68 4.16 5.74
C PRO A 58 -0.20 4.80 7.05
N GLY A 59 -0.35 6.11 7.22
CA GLY A 59 0.11 6.81 8.43
C GLY A 59 -0.38 6.21 9.76
N CYS A 60 -1.55 5.56 9.76
CA CYS A 60 -2.10 4.84 10.90
C CYS A 60 -1.48 3.43 11.16
N GLN A 61 -0.44 3.04 10.44
CA GLN A 61 0.19 1.72 10.55
C GLN A 61 0.88 1.51 11.90
N ASN A 62 1.69 2.49 12.32
CA ASN A 62 2.52 2.43 13.53
C ASN A 62 2.02 3.35 14.64
N ALA A 63 1.06 4.23 14.33
CA ALA A 63 0.49 5.21 15.24
C ALA A 63 -1.02 5.34 14.98
N GLY A 64 -1.69 6.21 15.73
CA GLY A 64 -3.06 6.63 15.40
C GLY A 64 -3.16 7.31 14.03
N CYS A 65 -4.37 7.52 13.54
CA CYS A 65 -4.58 8.23 12.27
C CYS A 65 -4.03 9.65 12.35
N THR A 66 -3.06 9.97 11.48
CA THR A 66 -2.37 11.27 11.42
C THR A 66 -3.23 12.39 10.82
N GLU A 67 -4.39 12.07 10.27
CA GLU A 67 -5.30 13.02 9.61
C GLU A 67 -6.18 13.82 10.59
N GLY A 68 -6.12 13.52 11.89
CA GLY A 68 -6.88 14.22 12.92
C GLY A 68 -8.40 14.21 12.66
N ARG A 69 -9.01 15.39 12.53
CA ARG A 69 -10.43 15.56 12.21
C ARG A 69 -10.86 14.87 10.91
N MET A 70 -9.92 14.67 10.00
CA MET A 70 -10.14 14.04 8.70
C MET A 70 -9.78 12.55 8.72
N SER A 71 -9.86 11.88 9.88
CA SER A 71 -9.68 10.44 9.97
C SER A 71 -10.71 9.68 9.11
N CYS A 72 -10.28 8.60 8.45
CA CYS A 72 -11.19 7.70 7.74
C CYS A 72 -11.97 6.76 8.67
N GLY A 73 -11.63 6.68 9.95
CA GLY A 73 -12.22 5.72 10.90
C GLY A 73 -11.81 4.25 10.70
N GLU A 74 -11.08 3.91 9.64
CA GLU A 74 -10.76 2.52 9.26
C GLU A 74 -9.34 2.07 9.64
N ALA A 75 -8.72 2.69 10.65
CA ALA A 75 -7.35 2.39 11.05
C ALA A 75 -7.14 0.91 11.41
N ALA A 76 -8.05 0.31 12.17
CA ALA A 76 -7.98 -1.10 12.56
C ALA A 76 -8.02 -2.04 11.34
N ARG A 77 -8.89 -1.76 10.36
CA ARG A 77 -8.97 -2.52 9.11
C ARG A 77 -7.67 -2.41 8.32
N MET A 78 -7.11 -1.21 8.21
CA MET A 78 -5.85 -0.97 7.48
C MET A 78 -4.67 -1.70 8.14
N GLN A 79 -4.58 -1.67 9.46
CA GLN A 79 -3.56 -2.41 10.21
C GLN A 79 -3.73 -3.93 10.05
N ALA A 80 -4.96 -4.44 10.05
CA ALA A 80 -5.24 -5.85 9.80
C ALA A 80 -4.82 -6.28 8.39
N LEU A 81 -5.21 -5.50 7.36
CA LEU A 81 -4.80 -5.75 5.98
C LEU A 81 -3.27 -5.77 5.84
N SER A 82 -2.61 -4.79 6.46
CA SER A 82 -1.16 -4.66 6.47
C SER A 82 -0.45 -5.86 7.07
N ARG A 83 -0.91 -6.35 8.23
CA ARG A 83 -0.37 -7.55 8.87
C ARG A 83 -0.55 -8.79 8.01
N ASN A 84 -1.75 -8.95 7.44
CA ASN A 84 -2.06 -10.08 6.57
C ASN A 84 -1.20 -10.08 5.31
N LEU A 85 -0.96 -8.89 4.73
CA LEU A 85 -0.07 -8.75 3.57
C LEU A 85 1.36 -9.12 3.95
N SER A 86 1.89 -8.63 5.08
CA SER A 86 3.24 -8.99 5.54
C SER A 86 3.41 -10.50 5.74
N ALA A 87 2.41 -11.17 6.33
CA ALA A 87 2.44 -12.62 6.48
C ALA A 87 2.43 -13.33 5.11
N TYR A 88 1.57 -12.89 4.20
CA TYR A 88 1.46 -13.47 2.87
C TYR A 88 2.75 -13.31 2.04
N VAL A 89 3.36 -12.13 2.03
CA VAL A 89 4.57 -11.89 1.23
C VAL A 89 5.82 -12.54 1.81
N ALA A 90 5.81 -12.93 3.09
CA ALA A 90 6.90 -13.69 3.71
C ALA A 90 7.08 -15.07 3.04
N GLU A 91 6.03 -15.62 2.44
CA GLU A 91 6.06 -16.86 1.65
C GLU A 91 6.70 -16.67 0.25
N LYS A 92 7.11 -15.44 -0.08
CA LYS A 92 7.70 -15.05 -1.38
C LYS A 92 6.84 -15.45 -2.61
N PRO A 93 5.54 -15.09 -2.64
CA PRO A 93 4.69 -15.30 -3.81
C PRO A 93 5.17 -14.46 -5.01
N THR A 94 4.71 -14.78 -6.21
CA THR A 94 4.98 -14.00 -7.43
C THR A 94 4.29 -12.64 -7.41
N ASP A 95 4.71 -11.71 -8.26
CA ASP A 95 4.14 -10.35 -8.36
C ASP A 95 2.63 -10.40 -8.68
N GLU A 96 2.26 -11.19 -9.68
CA GLU A 96 0.86 -11.43 -10.06
C GLU A 96 0.03 -11.99 -8.91
N ALA A 97 0.62 -12.86 -8.08
CA ALA A 97 -0.06 -13.42 -6.91
C ALA A 97 -0.28 -12.36 -5.82
N ILE A 98 0.69 -11.46 -5.61
CA ILE A 98 0.55 -10.29 -4.72
C ILE A 98 -0.57 -9.37 -5.20
N GLU A 99 -0.58 -9.02 -6.49
CA GLU A 99 -1.61 -8.17 -7.07
C GLU A 99 -3.01 -8.77 -6.89
N ASN A 100 -3.18 -10.02 -7.27
CA ASN A 100 -4.45 -10.73 -7.11
C ASN A 100 -4.88 -10.83 -5.64
N TRP A 101 -3.93 -11.02 -4.72
CA TRP A 101 -4.21 -11.06 -3.30
C TRP A 101 -4.74 -9.72 -2.78
N VAL A 102 -4.14 -8.61 -3.21
CA VAL A 102 -4.50 -7.24 -2.83
C VAL A 102 -5.87 -6.86 -3.40
N LEU A 103 -6.08 -7.08 -4.71
CA LEU A 103 -7.32 -6.70 -5.39
C LEU A 103 -8.55 -7.43 -4.85
N LYS A 104 -8.41 -8.65 -4.33
CA LYS A 104 -9.52 -9.40 -3.71
C LYS A 104 -9.89 -8.90 -2.31
N ARG A 105 -9.06 -8.06 -1.68
CA ARG A 105 -9.20 -7.64 -0.27
C ARG A 105 -9.44 -6.13 -0.11
N LEU A 106 -9.31 -5.35 -1.18
CA LEU A 106 -9.51 -3.89 -1.23
C LEU A 106 -10.62 -3.50 -2.19
#